data_AF-A0A347VQG1-F1
#
_entry.id   AF-A0A347VQG1-F1
#
_cell.length_a   1.000
_cell.length_b   1.000
_cell.length_c   1.000
_cell.angle_alpha   90.00
_cell.angle_beta   90.00
_cell.angle_gamma   90.00
#
_symmetry.space_group_name_H-M   'P 1'
#
loop_
_entity.id
_entity.type
_entity.pdbx_description
1 polymer ?
#
loop_
_entity_poly.entity_id
_entity_poly.type
_entity_poly.pdbx_seq_one_letter_code
_entity_poly.pdbx_strand_id
1 'polypeptide(L)'
;MRELFRKSFIALSLVSAFGVSASAFCFNNGCYTGGVGIGGVYSDLGGNDSANANAYGGYISAYGQSVYFGRLLAYGGVTFGSGAINKNGANMQALGSRKVYFAWEGLLKVGFNIASKDKPLFINLQAGADTILNRSFERALFFVGAQARWSLAA
;
A
#
# COMPACT_ATOMS: atom_id res chain seq x y z
N MET A 1 -27.31 -4.06 24.88
CA MET A 1 -26.96 -3.73 23.48
C MET A 1 -26.22 -2.38 23.36
N ARG A 2 -25.10 -2.18 24.09
CA ARG A 2 -24.25 -0.96 23.97
C ARG A 2 -22.76 -1.25 23.75
N GLU A 3 -22.35 -2.52 23.67
CA GLU A 3 -20.92 -2.89 23.64
C GLU A 3 -20.40 -3.40 22.29
N LEU A 4 -21.29 -3.57 21.30
CA LEU A 4 -20.95 -4.22 20.03
C LEU A 4 -20.21 -3.33 19.00
N PHE A 5 -19.89 -2.07 19.33
CA PHE A 5 -19.31 -1.11 18.37
C PHE A 5 -17.93 -0.55 18.75
N ARG A 6 -17.30 -0.97 19.86
CA ARG A 6 -16.16 -0.23 20.42
C ARG A 6 -14.77 -0.58 19.86
N LYS A 7 -14.59 -1.62 19.02
CA LYS A 7 -13.23 -2.07 18.65
C LYS A 7 -13.09 -2.54 17.21
N SER A 8 -13.63 -1.77 16.27
CA SER A 8 -13.15 -1.85 14.89
C SER A 8 -11.75 -1.22 14.85
N PHE A 9 -10.71 -2.06 14.93
CA PHE A 9 -9.31 -1.68 14.83
C PHE A 9 -9.02 -1.13 13.43
N ILE A 10 -9.19 0.18 13.27
CA ILE A 10 -8.76 0.91 12.07
C ILE A 10 -7.30 1.30 12.31
N ALA A 11 -6.38 0.42 11.92
CA ALA A 11 -4.97 0.78 11.81
C ALA A 11 -4.84 1.81 10.69
N LEU A 12 -4.80 3.10 11.06
CA LEU A 12 -4.64 4.19 10.11
C LEU A 12 -3.15 4.25 9.73
N SER A 13 -2.80 3.69 8.58
CA SER A 13 -1.47 3.87 8.00
C SER A 13 -1.48 5.12 7.11
N LEU A 14 -0.66 6.10 7.46
CA LEU A 14 -0.45 7.28 6.62
C LEU A 14 0.83 7.05 5.80
N VAL A 15 0.64 6.82 4.51
CA VAL A 15 1.71 6.58 3.54
C VAL A 15 1.89 7.87 2.73
N SER A 16 3.05 8.51 2.87
CA SER A 16 3.41 9.70 2.08
C SER A 16 4.58 9.35 1.17
N ALA A 17 4.32 9.34 -0.15
CA ALA A 17 5.31 9.03 -1.18
C ALA A 17 5.71 10.31 -1.91
N PHE A 18 7.02 10.57 -2.02
CA PHE A 18 7.55 11.42 -3.07
C PHE A 18 7.99 10.50 -4.21
N GLY A 19 7.21 10.49 -5.30
CA GLY A 19 7.47 9.67 -6.47
C GLY A 19 7.94 10.52 -7.65
N VAL A 20 8.95 10.04 -8.36
CA VAL A 20 9.30 10.55 -9.69
C VAL A 20 8.86 9.52 -10.72
N SER A 21 8.03 9.96 -11.67
CA SER A 21 7.67 9.11 -12.80
C SER A 21 8.77 9.23 -13.85
N ALA A 22 9.27 8.10 -14.33
CA ALA A 22 10.00 8.09 -15.60
C ALA A 22 8.99 8.37 -16.72
N SER A 23 9.44 9.08 -17.76
CA SER A 23 8.62 9.51 -18.90
C SER A 23 7.70 8.39 -19.40
N ALA A 24 6.44 8.73 -19.66
CA ALA A 24 5.51 7.80 -20.31
C ALA A 24 5.99 7.53 -21.75
N PHE A 25 6.10 6.26 -22.14
CA PHE A 25 6.42 5.87 -23.50
C PHE A 25 5.21 5.18 -24.12
N CYS A 26 4.69 5.73 -25.21
CA CYS A 26 3.60 5.14 -25.96
C CYS A 26 4.14 4.49 -27.23
N PHE A 27 3.83 3.21 -27.41
CA PHE A 27 4.17 2.44 -28.60
C PHE A 27 2.95 1.67 -29.10
N ASN A 28 2.67 1.80 -30.40
CA ASN A 28 1.45 1.32 -31.03
C ASN A 28 0.21 1.79 -30.25
N ASN A 29 -0.60 0.84 -29.78
CA ASN A 29 -1.85 1.08 -29.07
C ASN A 29 -1.66 1.06 -27.54
N GLY A 30 -0.43 1.01 -27.03
CA GLY A 30 -0.13 0.92 -25.60
C GLY A 30 0.67 2.11 -25.10
N CYS A 31 0.28 2.66 -23.95
CA CYS A 31 1.09 3.62 -23.21
C CYS A 31 1.62 2.97 -21.93
N TYR A 32 2.94 2.99 -21.77
CA TYR A 32 3.66 2.40 -20.65
C TYR A 32 4.22 3.52 -19.78
N THR A 33 4.11 3.37 -18.47
CA THR A 33 4.64 4.33 -17.50
C THR A 33 5.23 3.55 -16.34
N GLY A 34 6.42 3.93 -15.92
CA GLY A 34 7.08 3.39 -14.74
C GLY A 34 7.41 4.50 -13.77
N GLY A 35 7.49 4.16 -12.49
CA GLY A 35 7.91 5.10 -11.47
C GLY A 35 8.62 4.40 -10.33
N VAL A 36 9.47 5.17 -9.67
CA VAL A 36 10.05 4.82 -8.39
C VAL A 36 9.69 5.88 -7.37
N GLY A 37 9.42 5.44 -6.14
CA GLY A 37 9.07 6.30 -5.03
C GLY A 37 9.91 5.98 -3.82
N ILE A 38 10.12 6.98 -2.98
CA ILE A 38 10.60 6.81 -1.63
C ILE A 38 9.62 7.53 -0.71
N GLY A 39 9.37 6.98 0.48
CA GLY A 39 8.42 7.56 1.39
C GLY A 39 8.59 7.10 2.82
N GLY A 40 7.79 7.71 3.67
CA GLY A 40 7.66 7.34 5.09
C GLY A 40 6.33 6.66 5.34
N VAL A 41 6.35 5.62 6.17
CA VAL A 41 5.15 4.99 6.70
C VAL A 41 5.12 5.17 8.21
N TYR A 42 3.97 5.60 8.70
CA TYR A 42 3.60 5.49 10.10
C TYR A 42 2.34 4.62 10.17
N SER A 43 2.38 3.57 10.99
CA SER A 43 1.24 2.70 11.24
C SER A 43 1.07 2.55 12.74
N ASP A 44 -0.06 3.03 13.23
CA ASP A 44 -0.56 2.61 14.54
C ASP A 44 -1.21 1.22 14.36
N LEU A 45 -0.65 0.19 14.97
CA LEU A 45 -1.22 -1.17 14.91
C LEU A 45 -2.39 -1.33 15.88
N GLY A 46 -2.71 -0.28 16.65
CA GLY A 46 -3.74 -0.26 17.66
C GLY A 46 -3.35 -1.05 18.91
N GLY A 47 -4.14 -0.86 19.98
CA GLY A 47 -3.89 -1.53 21.24
C GLY A 47 -4.78 -1.03 22.39
N ASN A 48 -4.50 -1.54 23.59
CA ASN A 48 -4.96 -0.96 24.84
C ASN A 48 -3.76 -0.60 25.72
N ASP A 49 -3.99 -0.04 26.90
CA ASP A 49 -2.92 0.34 27.85
C ASP A 49 -2.01 -0.85 28.22
N SER A 50 -2.49 -2.09 28.08
CA SER A 50 -1.76 -3.31 28.39
C SER A 50 -0.93 -3.86 27.21
N ALA A 51 -1.29 -3.52 25.96
CA ALA A 51 -0.59 -3.94 24.75
C ALA A 51 -0.86 -2.98 23.59
N ASN A 52 0.15 -2.18 23.22
CA ASN A 52 0.10 -1.25 22.10
C ASN A 52 1.37 -1.35 21.25
N ALA A 53 1.25 -1.18 19.94
CA ALA A 53 2.38 -1.22 19.03
C ALA A 53 2.26 -0.20 17.91
N ASN A 54 3.32 0.56 17.70
CA ASN A 54 3.38 1.60 16.68
C ASN A 54 4.61 1.34 15.81
N ALA A 55 4.43 1.35 14.49
CA ALA A 55 5.49 1.14 13.52
C ALA A 55 5.76 2.44 12.76
N TYR A 56 7.03 2.79 12.60
CA TYR A 56 7.47 3.88 11.74
C TYR A 56 8.68 3.42 10.94
N GLY A 57 8.74 3.84 9.68
CA GLY A 57 9.80 3.40 8.79
C GLY A 57 9.82 4.17 7.48
N GLY A 58 10.85 3.88 6.70
CA GLY A 58 10.95 4.30 5.31
C GLY A 58 10.57 3.16 4.38
N TYR A 59 10.16 3.50 3.17
CA TYR A 59 10.00 2.53 2.10
C TYR A 59 10.49 3.08 0.78
N ILE A 60 10.87 2.17 -0.10
CA ILE A 60 11.04 2.40 -1.52
C ILE A 60 9.94 1.64 -2.26
N SER A 61 9.40 2.23 -3.31
CA SER A 61 8.42 1.59 -4.17
C SER A 61 8.84 1.69 -5.62
N ALA A 62 8.45 0.69 -6.41
CA ALA A 62 8.60 0.68 -7.85
C ALA A 62 7.29 0.18 -8.46
N TYR A 63 6.86 0.81 -9.54
CA TYR A 63 5.66 0.37 -10.24
C TYR A 63 5.81 0.51 -11.75
N GLY A 64 5.04 -0.32 -12.45
CA GLY A 64 4.81 -0.24 -13.88
C GLY A 64 3.32 -0.25 -14.15
N GLN A 65 2.88 0.62 -15.06
CA GLN A 65 1.51 0.70 -15.56
C GLN A 65 1.54 0.65 -17.09
N SER A 66 0.59 -0.08 -17.67
CA SER A 66 0.32 -0.11 -19.11
C SER A 66 -1.15 0.20 -19.34
N VAL A 67 -1.44 1.07 -20.30
CA VAL A 67 -2.81 1.35 -20.77
C VAL A 67 -2.90 0.99 -22.25
N TYR A 68 -3.70 -0.01 -22.58
CA TYR A 68 -3.90 -0.50 -23.94
C TYR A 68 -5.21 0.03 -24.54
N PHE A 69 -5.14 0.59 -25.75
CA PHE A 69 -6.20 1.29 -26.47
C PHE A 69 -6.90 2.43 -25.69
N GLY A 70 -6.27 2.96 -24.64
CA GLY A 70 -6.93 3.88 -23.71
C GLY A 70 -8.08 3.22 -22.92
N ARG A 71 -8.14 1.88 -22.91
CA ARG A 71 -9.26 1.11 -22.35
C ARG A 71 -8.85 0.14 -21.26
N LEU A 72 -7.82 -0.67 -21.49
CA LEU A 72 -7.39 -1.69 -20.54
C LEU A 72 -6.16 -1.19 -19.78
N LEU A 73 -6.26 -1.10 -18.47
CA LEU A 73 -5.15 -0.79 -17.57
C LEU A 73 -4.61 -2.08 -16.97
N ALA A 74 -3.31 -2.27 -17.04
CA ALA A 74 -2.57 -3.26 -16.27
C ALA A 74 -1.55 -2.53 -15.41
N TYR A 75 -1.45 -2.90 -14.14
CA TYR A 75 -0.54 -2.29 -13.17
C TYR A 75 0.09 -3.37 -12.31
N GLY A 76 1.39 -3.24 -12.09
CA GLY A 76 2.13 -4.00 -11.09
C GLY A 76 3.00 -3.05 -10.28
N GLY A 77 2.97 -3.20 -8.96
CA GLY A 77 3.78 -2.41 -8.04
C GLY A 77 4.34 -3.29 -6.94
N VAL A 78 5.54 -2.96 -6.50
CA VAL A 78 6.17 -3.53 -5.32
C VAL A 78 6.67 -2.41 -4.43
N THR A 79 6.52 -2.58 -3.13
CA THR A 79 7.04 -1.66 -2.12
C THR A 79 7.85 -2.47 -1.12
N PHE A 80 9.05 -1.99 -0.78
CA PHE A 80 9.91 -2.57 0.24
C PHE A 80 10.15 -1.53 1.31
N GLY A 81 9.85 -1.88 2.55
CA GLY A 81 9.97 -1.00 3.71
C GLY A 81 10.85 -1.59 4.79
N SER A 82 11.45 -0.72 5.58
CA SER A 82 12.02 -1.12 6.86
C SER A 82 11.89 0.01 7.86
N GLY A 83 11.89 -0.35 9.14
CA GLY A 83 11.75 0.63 10.19
C GLY A 83 11.84 0.01 11.57
N ALA A 84 11.30 0.73 12.55
CA ALA A 84 11.24 0.26 13.93
C ALA A 84 9.80 0.14 14.39
N ILE A 85 9.52 -0.92 15.14
CA ILE A 85 8.27 -1.06 15.89
C ILE A 85 8.57 -0.72 17.34
N ASN A 86 7.89 0.30 17.86
CA ASN A 86 7.84 0.58 19.28
C ASN A 86 6.69 -0.22 19.89
N LYS A 87 6.97 -0.99 20.93
CA LYS A 87 5.98 -1.80 21.65
C LYS A 87 5.87 -1.30 23.08
N ASN A 88 4.66 -0.99 23.51
CA ASN A 88 4.37 -0.46 24.84
C ASN A 88 3.30 -1.32 25.54
N GLY A 89 3.32 -1.36 26.87
CA GLY A 89 2.36 -2.11 27.68
C GLY A 89 2.99 -3.31 28.42
N ALA A 90 2.41 -3.66 29.57
CA ALA A 90 2.94 -4.67 30.49
C ALA A 90 3.11 -6.05 29.83
N ASN A 91 2.21 -6.43 28.92
CA ASN A 91 2.24 -7.72 28.23
C ASN A 91 3.22 -7.75 27.03
N MET A 92 3.75 -6.58 26.63
CA MET A 92 4.66 -6.43 25.50
C MET A 92 6.13 -6.32 25.90
N GLN A 93 6.43 -6.10 27.20
CA GLN A 93 7.80 -5.95 27.72
C GLN A 93 8.66 -7.20 27.46
N ALA A 94 8.07 -8.40 27.54
CA ALA A 94 8.76 -9.67 27.28
C ALA A 94 9.22 -9.84 25.81
N LEU A 95 8.65 -9.08 24.88
CA LEU A 95 8.92 -9.21 23.44
C LEU A 95 10.00 -8.24 22.93
N GLY A 96 10.56 -7.41 23.82
CA GLY A 96 11.58 -6.40 23.53
C GLY A 96 11.00 -5.11 22.93
N SER A 97 11.47 -3.96 23.41
CA SER A 97 10.86 -2.64 23.24
C SER A 97 11.09 -1.96 21.88
N ARG A 98 12.15 -2.32 21.16
CA ARG A 98 12.40 -1.88 19.78
C ARG A 98 13.00 -3.01 18.96
N LYS A 99 12.32 -3.39 17.88
CA LYS A 99 12.87 -4.32 16.90
C LYS A 99 12.70 -3.75 15.51
N VAL A 100 13.75 -3.89 14.71
CA VAL A 100 13.73 -3.58 13.29
C VAL A 100 12.70 -4.50 12.63
N TYR A 101 11.86 -3.94 11.78
CA TYR A 101 10.98 -4.72 10.92
C TYR A 101 11.38 -4.53 9.46
N PHE A 102 11.13 -5.58 8.68
CA PHE A 102 11.15 -5.53 7.23
C PHE A 102 9.71 -5.69 6.72
N ALA A 103 9.31 -4.91 5.74
CA ALA A 103 7.99 -5.00 5.14
C ALA A 103 8.11 -5.09 3.62
N TRP A 104 7.20 -5.83 2.99
CA TRP A 104 7.06 -5.78 1.56
C TRP A 104 5.58 -5.87 1.18
N GLU A 105 5.20 -5.11 0.15
CA GLU A 105 3.87 -5.11 -0.42
C GLU A 105 3.97 -5.36 -1.92
N GLY A 106 3.18 -6.31 -2.42
CA GLY A 106 2.97 -6.53 -3.84
C GLY A 106 1.54 -6.16 -4.21
N LEU A 107 1.36 -5.40 -5.29
CA LEU A 107 0.06 -4.93 -5.74
C LEU A 107 -0.11 -5.12 -7.24
N LEU A 108 -1.13 -5.87 -7.63
CA LEU A 108 -1.56 -6.03 -9.00
C LEU A 108 -2.89 -5.31 -9.19
N LYS A 109 -3.04 -4.58 -10.30
CA LYS A 109 -4.34 -4.00 -10.70
C LYS A 109 -4.62 -4.26 -12.15
N VAL A 110 -5.88 -4.55 -12.45
CA VAL A 110 -6.43 -4.58 -13.80
C VAL A 110 -7.62 -3.66 -13.82
N GLY A 111 -7.69 -2.76 -14.81
CA GLY A 111 -8.77 -1.78 -14.88
C GLY A 111 -9.33 -1.60 -16.27
N PHE A 112 -10.57 -1.14 -16.32
CA PHE A 112 -11.28 -0.85 -17.56
C PHE A 112 -11.74 0.61 -17.55
N ASN A 113 -11.45 1.32 -18.64
CA ASN A 113 -11.97 2.67 -18.87
C ASN A 113 -13.46 2.58 -19.23
N ILE A 114 -14.30 3.17 -18.39
CA ILE A 114 -15.74 3.26 -18.60
C ILE A 114 -16.18 4.61 -19.18
N ALA A 115 -15.26 5.57 -19.32
CA ALA A 115 -15.52 6.89 -19.85
C ALA A 115 -14.85 7.12 -21.22
N SER A 116 -14.86 8.37 -21.68
CA SER A 116 -14.23 8.76 -22.95
C SER A 116 -12.70 8.59 -22.91
N LYS A 117 -12.08 8.59 -24.09
CA LYS A 117 -10.61 8.57 -24.23
C LYS A 117 -9.96 9.84 -23.69
N ASP A 118 -10.64 10.99 -23.79
CA ASP A 118 -10.10 12.29 -23.37
C ASP A 118 -10.17 12.51 -21.85
N LYS A 119 -11.09 11.81 -21.19
CA LYS A 119 -11.31 11.85 -19.73
C LYS A 119 -11.48 10.43 -19.20
N PRO A 120 -10.41 9.62 -19.21
CA PRO A 120 -10.52 8.22 -18.87
C PRO A 120 -10.82 8.04 -17.37
N LEU A 121 -11.87 7.25 -17.10
CA LEU A 121 -12.28 6.83 -15.77
C LEU A 121 -12.09 5.32 -15.69
N PHE A 122 -11.09 4.89 -14.94
CA PHE A 122 -10.80 3.47 -14.77
C PHE A 122 -11.50 2.90 -13.54
N ILE A 123 -12.26 1.83 -13.74
CA ILE A 123 -12.67 0.94 -12.66
C ILE A 123 -11.62 -0.16 -12.57
N ASN A 124 -10.86 -0.17 -11.47
CA ASN A 124 -9.76 -1.09 -11.25
C ASN A 124 -10.19 -2.16 -10.26
N LEU A 125 -9.94 -3.42 -10.61
CA LEU A 125 -9.86 -4.52 -9.66
C LEU A 125 -8.41 -4.65 -9.22
N GLN A 126 -8.19 -4.70 -7.92
CA GLN A 126 -6.85 -4.81 -7.35
C GLN A 126 -6.76 -5.98 -6.39
N ALA A 127 -5.63 -6.65 -6.41
CA ALA A 127 -5.26 -7.70 -5.48
C ALA A 127 -3.84 -7.43 -5.01
N GLY A 128 -3.60 -7.60 -3.72
CA GLY A 128 -2.29 -7.38 -3.14
C GLY A 128 -2.03 -8.25 -1.93
N ALA A 129 -0.75 -8.30 -1.59
CA ALA A 129 -0.25 -8.95 -0.40
C ALA A 129 0.70 -7.99 0.30
N ASP A 130 0.53 -7.83 1.61
CA ASP A 130 1.40 -7.03 2.46
C ASP A 130 1.91 -7.91 3.60
N THR A 131 3.24 -7.94 3.76
CA THR A 131 3.89 -8.71 4.82
C THR A 131 4.79 -7.81 5.66
N ILE A 132 4.67 -7.92 6.98
CA ILE A 132 5.62 -7.34 7.94
C ILE A 132 6.32 -8.49 8.67
N LEU A 133 7.64 -8.55 8.54
CA LEU A 133 8.51 -9.54 9.17
C LEU A 133 9.33 -8.89 10.29
N ASN A 134 9.23 -9.47 11.48
CA ASN A 134 10.05 -9.15 12.64
C ASN A 134 10.27 -10.44 13.44
N ARG A 135 11.40 -10.60 14.13
CA ARG A 135 11.73 -11.78 14.97
C ARG A 135 10.69 -12.10 16.06
N SER A 136 9.71 -11.25 16.30
CA SER A 136 8.66 -11.46 17.31
C SER A 136 7.27 -11.11 16.86
N PHE A 137 7.10 -10.71 15.60
CA PHE A 137 5.81 -10.31 15.06
C PHE A 137 5.84 -10.50 13.55
N GLU A 138 4.92 -11.32 13.04
CA GLU A 138 4.72 -11.51 11.62
C GLU A 138 3.28 -11.17 11.28
N ARG A 139 3.09 -10.39 10.22
CA ARG A 139 1.78 -10.11 9.63
C ARG A 139 1.88 -10.46 8.16
N ALA A 140 0.92 -11.23 7.67
CA ALA A 140 0.65 -11.40 6.25
C ALA A 140 -0.82 -11.06 5.99
N LEU A 141 -1.06 -10.08 5.13
CA LEU A 141 -2.39 -9.61 4.77
C LEU A 141 -2.56 -9.74 3.26
N PHE A 142 -3.58 -10.50 2.85
CA PHE A 142 -4.04 -10.52 1.47
C PHE A 142 -5.29 -9.66 1.36
N PHE A 143 -5.34 -8.81 0.35
CA PHE A 143 -6.48 -7.95 0.12
C PHE A 143 -6.87 -7.93 -1.34
N VAL A 144 -8.17 -7.84 -1.57
CA VAL A 144 -8.78 -7.63 -2.88
C VAL A 144 -9.72 -6.43 -2.77
N GLY A 145 -9.84 -5.66 -3.83
CA GLY A 145 -10.69 -4.48 -3.80
C GLY A 145 -10.97 -3.92 -5.17
N ALA A 146 -11.87 -2.94 -5.20
CA ALA A 146 -12.16 -2.15 -6.38
C ALA A 146 -11.84 -0.68 -6.12
N GLN A 147 -11.25 0.00 -7.10
CA GLN A 147 -10.90 1.42 -7.02
C GLN A 147 -11.32 2.14 -8.30
N ALA A 148 -12.11 3.20 -8.15
CA ALA A 148 -12.32 4.16 -9.23
C ALA A 148 -11.16 5.17 -9.26
N ARG A 149 -10.53 5.35 -10.41
CA ARG A 149 -9.43 6.32 -10.60
C ARG A 149 -9.68 7.16 -11.84
N TRP A 150 -9.64 8.48 -11.65
CA TRP A 150 -9.50 9.44 -12.73
C TRP A 150 -8.05 9.46 -13.19
N SER A 151 -7.82 9.33 -14.50
CA SER A 151 -6.52 9.63 -15.08
C SER A 151 -6.66 10.88 -15.92
N LEU A 152 -5.77 11.86 -15.71
CA LEU A 152 -5.56 12.89 -16.72
C LEU A 152 -5.01 12.14 -17.94
N ALA A 153 -5.63 12.37 -19.10
CA ALA A 153 -5.17 11.78 -20.35
C ALA A 153 -3.68 12.12 -20.54
N ALA A 154 -2.89 11.10 -20.89
CA ALA A 154 -1.53 11.28 -21.39
C ALA A 154 -1.57 11.73 -22.85
#